data_AF-A0A061N099-F1
#
_entry.id   AF-A0A061N099-F1
#
_cell.length_a   1.000
_cell.length_b   1.000
_cell.length_c   1.000
_cell.angle_alpha   90.00
_cell.angle_beta   90.00
_cell.angle_gamma   90.00
#
_symmetry.space_group_name_H-M   'P 1'
#
loop_
_entity.id
_entity.type
_entity.pdbx_description
1 polymer ?
#
loop_
_entity_poly.entity_id
_entity_poly.type
_entity_poly.pdbx_seq_one_letter_code
_entity_poly.pdbx_strand_id
1 'polypeptide(L)'
;MTGDDEFIEISGNEQAKTYLKKSDAEPVDWSEIPVTDDEGYLVTSMLTALEGDVRIHAVAPDGRKSEMWEGEIVKAIGDDQPENITFDWYNEHPNSQTIHFEAHPRTETGFIEVVEKRDPEKFYSAATKRYDASTKLVYDEHGEKRLYTSLATELEPGTTYAYRVNVDGIWSEESTFVATNRSRDTKEEQLSTAKKPNSFLPYHFKES
;
A
#
# COMPACT_ATOMS: atom_id res chain seq x y z
N MET A 1 -30.81 -16.36 -28.10
CA MET A 1 -29.73 -15.46 -28.57
C MET A 1 -28.55 -15.73 -27.66
N THR A 2 -27.65 -16.61 -28.08
CA THR A 2 -26.41 -16.91 -27.37
C THR A 2 -25.39 -15.88 -27.85
N GLY A 3 -25.03 -14.92 -27.00
CA GLY A 3 -23.88 -14.08 -27.26
C GLY A 3 -22.65 -14.97 -27.09
N ASP A 4 -21.90 -15.16 -28.17
CA ASP A 4 -20.59 -15.81 -28.08
C ASP A 4 -19.71 -14.88 -27.25
N ASP A 5 -19.51 -15.22 -25.97
CA ASP A 5 -18.48 -14.60 -25.15
C ASP A 5 -17.14 -14.89 -25.86
N GLU A 6 -16.55 -13.90 -26.54
CA GLU A 6 -15.22 -14.03 -27.14
C GLU A 6 -14.18 -14.00 -26.02
N PHE A 7 -13.34 -15.04 -25.94
CA PHE A 7 -12.23 -15.12 -25.00
C PHE A 7 -10.89 -14.99 -25.71
N ILE A 8 -9.94 -14.31 -25.09
CA ILE A 8 -8.53 -14.22 -25.49
C ILE A 8 -7.76 -15.26 -24.68
N GLU A 9 -7.09 -16.19 -25.37
CA GLU A 9 -6.14 -17.12 -24.74
C GLU A 9 -4.83 -16.36 -24.46
N ILE A 10 -4.50 -16.15 -23.18
CA ILE A 10 -3.19 -15.63 -22.79
C ILE A 10 -2.23 -16.81 -22.71
N SER A 11 -1.23 -16.78 -23.58
CA SER A 11 -0.17 -17.78 -23.59
C SER A 11 0.96 -17.35 -22.65
N GLY A 12 1.01 -17.94 -21.45
CA GLY A 12 2.15 -17.86 -20.54
C GLY A 12 3.13 -19.04 -20.70
N ASN A 13 4.28 -18.98 -20.01
CA ASN A 13 5.34 -19.99 -20.08
C ASN A 13 5.01 -21.35 -19.41
N GLU A 14 3.81 -21.53 -18.87
CA GLU A 14 3.39 -22.78 -18.21
C GLU A 14 2.15 -23.42 -18.87
N GLN A 15 2.00 -24.73 -18.68
CA GLN A 15 1.07 -25.63 -19.37
C GLN A 15 -0.43 -25.39 -19.07
N ALA A 16 -0.80 -24.24 -18.49
CA ALA A 16 -2.19 -23.87 -18.20
C ALA A 16 -2.64 -22.74 -19.15
N LYS A 17 -3.71 -23.00 -19.90
CA LYS A 17 -4.34 -22.00 -20.78
C LYS A 17 -5.24 -21.10 -19.94
N THR A 18 -4.88 -19.83 -19.82
CA THR A 18 -5.74 -18.81 -19.19
C THR A 18 -6.54 -18.09 -20.28
N TYR A 19 -7.84 -17.90 -20.04
CA TYR A 19 -8.75 -17.23 -20.96
C TYR A 19 -9.33 -15.98 -20.30
N LEU A 20 -9.11 -14.81 -20.89
CA LEU A 20 -9.77 -13.57 -20.50
C LEU A 20 -10.96 -13.31 -21.41
N LYS A 21 -12.08 -12.80 -20.87
CA LYS A 21 -13.14 -12.26 -21.73
C LYS A 21 -12.59 -11.05 -22.48
N LYS A 22 -12.84 -10.99 -23.78
CA LYS A 22 -12.39 -9.89 -24.63
C LYS A 22 -12.96 -8.53 -24.22
N SER A 23 -14.13 -8.50 -23.57
CA SER A 23 -14.70 -7.29 -22.98
C SER A 23 -13.92 -6.74 -21.79
N ASP A 24 -13.15 -7.61 -21.13
CA ASP A 24 -12.43 -7.30 -19.88
C ASP A 24 -10.94 -7.07 -20.15
N ALA A 25 -10.52 -7.21 -21.41
CA ALA A 25 -9.16 -6.99 -21.88
C ALA A 25 -9.11 -5.70 -22.71
N GLU A 26 -8.32 -4.73 -22.27
CA GLU A 26 -7.88 -3.66 -23.16
C GLU A 26 -6.71 -4.19 -23.98
N PRO A 27 -6.84 -4.35 -25.31
CA PRO A 27 -5.72 -4.76 -26.14
C PRO A 27 -4.65 -3.68 -26.08
N VAL A 28 -3.56 -3.97 -25.37
CA VAL A 28 -2.36 -3.14 -25.39
C VAL A 28 -1.65 -3.39 -26.71
N ASP A 29 -1.54 -2.36 -27.55
CA ASP A 29 -0.66 -2.42 -28.71
C ASP A 29 0.79 -2.29 -28.22
N TRP A 30 1.47 -3.43 -28.11
CA TRP A 30 2.87 -3.51 -27.67
C TRP A 30 3.83 -2.76 -28.60
N SER A 31 3.41 -2.40 -29.81
CA SER A 31 4.19 -1.52 -30.69
C SER A 31 4.13 -0.05 -30.28
N GLU A 32 3.25 0.31 -29.35
CA GLU A 32 3.13 1.66 -28.77
C GLU A 32 3.97 1.87 -27.51
N ILE A 33 4.70 0.86 -27.01
CA ILE A 33 5.68 1.08 -25.95
C ILE A 33 6.67 2.16 -26.44
N PRO A 34 6.80 3.28 -25.73
CA PRO A 34 7.62 4.39 -26.19
C PRO A 34 9.08 3.96 -26.37
N VAL A 35 9.75 4.59 -27.33
CA VAL A 35 11.21 4.50 -27.42
C VAL A 35 11.84 5.28 -26.26
N THR A 36 13.07 4.93 -25.88
CA THR A 36 13.82 5.72 -24.92
C THR A 36 14.00 7.16 -25.42
N ASP A 37 13.99 8.13 -24.51
CA ASP A 37 14.31 9.53 -24.84
C ASP A 37 15.79 9.72 -25.22
N ASP A 38 16.16 10.97 -25.53
CA ASP A 38 17.53 11.35 -25.92
C ASP A 38 18.57 11.08 -24.81
N GLU A 39 18.13 10.87 -23.56
CA GLU A 39 18.97 10.53 -22.41
C GLU A 39 19.00 9.00 -22.15
N GLY A 40 18.21 8.22 -22.87
CA GLY A 40 18.13 6.77 -22.75
C GLY A 40 17.11 6.27 -21.72
N TYR A 41 16.22 7.12 -21.22
CA TYR A 41 15.19 6.73 -20.25
C TYR A 41 13.93 6.23 -20.95
N LEU A 42 13.37 5.13 -20.43
CA LEU A 42 12.05 4.62 -20.77
C LEU A 42 11.09 4.91 -19.62
N VAL A 43 10.03 5.68 -19.88
CA VAL A 43 8.93 5.90 -18.92
C VAL A 43 7.64 5.44 -19.57
N THR A 44 6.99 4.43 -19.00
CA THR A 44 5.70 3.91 -19.50
C THR A 44 4.84 3.34 -18.37
N SER A 45 3.53 3.57 -18.45
CA SER A 45 2.52 2.90 -17.61
C SER A 45 1.96 1.64 -18.27
N MET A 46 2.35 1.31 -19.50
CA MET A 46 1.79 0.17 -20.25
C MET A 46 2.21 -1.18 -19.66
N LEU A 47 3.33 -1.23 -18.94
CA LEU A 47 3.84 -2.46 -18.34
C LEU A 47 2.96 -2.95 -17.18
N THR A 48 2.22 -2.06 -16.52
CA THR A 48 1.29 -2.45 -15.44
C THR A 48 0.03 -3.16 -15.95
N ALA A 49 -0.13 -3.32 -17.28
CA ALA A 49 -1.23 -4.05 -17.90
C ALA A 49 -0.95 -5.56 -18.07
N LEU A 50 0.27 -6.03 -17.80
CA LEU A 50 0.62 -7.45 -17.80
C LEU A 50 1.04 -7.88 -16.41
N GLU A 51 0.45 -8.94 -15.88
CA GLU A 51 1.00 -9.66 -14.74
C GLU A 51 2.07 -10.66 -15.21
N GLY A 52 3.19 -10.75 -14.49
CA GLY A 52 4.23 -11.76 -14.69
C GLY A 52 5.63 -11.19 -14.93
N ASP A 53 6.55 -12.09 -15.28
CA ASP A 53 7.95 -11.76 -15.53
C ASP A 53 8.12 -10.94 -16.81
N VAL A 54 8.74 -9.77 -16.67
CA VAL A 54 9.04 -8.86 -17.76
C VAL A 54 10.54 -8.71 -17.90
N ARG A 55 11.01 -8.72 -19.15
CA ARG A 55 12.40 -8.45 -19.52
C ARG A 55 12.46 -7.33 -20.54
N ILE A 56 13.23 -6.28 -20.26
CA ILE A 56 13.33 -5.09 -21.09
C ILE A 56 14.78 -4.76 -21.38
N HIS A 57 15.09 -4.46 -22.65
CA HIS A 57 16.31 -3.79 -23.04
C HIS A 57 16.08 -2.85 -24.21
N ALA A 58 16.90 -1.81 -24.32
CA ALA A 58 16.92 -0.95 -25.48
C ALA A 58 17.73 -1.61 -26.61
N VAL A 59 17.27 -1.43 -27.85
CA VAL A 59 17.99 -1.84 -29.07
C VAL A 59 18.27 -0.60 -29.92
N ALA A 60 19.54 -0.28 -30.13
CA ALA A 60 19.96 0.83 -30.97
C ALA A 60 19.73 0.52 -32.46
N PRO A 61 19.65 1.53 -33.36
CA PRO A 61 19.47 1.31 -34.79
C PRO A 61 20.56 0.43 -35.45
N ASP A 62 21.76 0.39 -34.85
CA ASP A 62 22.89 -0.44 -35.28
C ASP A 62 22.86 -1.87 -34.71
N GLY A 63 21.82 -2.22 -33.95
CA GLY A 63 21.61 -3.54 -33.35
C GLY A 63 22.29 -3.76 -32.00
N ARG A 64 23.00 -2.76 -31.44
CA ARG A 64 23.52 -2.84 -30.06
C ARG A 64 22.37 -2.88 -29.05
N LYS A 65 22.60 -3.58 -27.93
CA LYS A 65 21.60 -3.79 -26.87
C LYS A 65 22.09 -3.21 -25.55
N SER A 66 21.18 -2.67 -24.73
CA SER A 66 21.49 -2.29 -23.35
C SER A 66 21.59 -3.51 -22.44
N GLU A 67 21.93 -3.27 -21.18
CA GLU A 67 21.66 -4.23 -20.10
C GLU A 67 20.18 -4.60 -20.07
N MET A 68 19.91 -5.86 -19.74
CA MET A 68 18.56 -6.38 -19.59
C MET A 68 18.07 -6.05 -18.19
N TRP A 69 16.99 -5.27 -18.10
CA TRP A 69 16.21 -5.19 -16.89
C TRP A 69 15.28 -6.40 -16.83
N GLU A 70 15.24 -7.04 -15.67
CA GLU A 70 14.29 -8.11 -15.36
C GLU A 70 13.49 -7.70 -14.13
N GLY A 71 12.18 -7.90 -14.16
CA GLY A 71 11.32 -7.63 -13.03
C GLY A 71 10.00 -8.38 -13.15
N GLU A 72 9.31 -8.47 -12.03
CA GLU A 72 7.98 -9.06 -11.95
C GLU A 72 6.97 -7.92 -11.86
N ILE A 73 5.99 -7.91 -12.75
CA ILE A 73 4.82 -7.05 -12.61
C ILE A 73 3.75 -7.86 -11.88
N VAL A 74 3.42 -7.45 -10.67
CA VAL A 74 2.36 -8.08 -9.88
C VAL A 74 1.08 -7.28 -9.98
N LYS A 75 -0.04 -7.93 -9.67
CA LYS A 75 -1.35 -7.29 -9.60
C LYS A 75 -1.33 -6.09 -8.65
N ALA A 76 -1.79 -4.93 -9.09
CA ALA A 76 -2.08 -3.82 -8.18
C ALA A 76 -3.37 -4.14 -7.39
N ILE A 77 -3.28 -4.13 -6.07
CA ILE A 77 -4.41 -4.35 -5.17
C ILE A 77 -4.62 -3.15 -4.24
N GLY A 78 -5.86 -3.00 -3.77
CA GLY A 78 -6.32 -1.84 -3.01
C GLY A 78 -7.03 -0.81 -3.88
N ASP A 79 -7.76 0.10 -3.23
CA ASP A 79 -8.46 1.22 -3.85
C ASP A 79 -7.68 2.53 -3.60
N ASP A 80 -7.95 3.59 -4.37
CA ASP A 80 -7.42 4.92 -4.03
C ASP A 80 -8.02 5.41 -2.70
N GLN A 81 -9.20 4.91 -2.35
CA GLN A 81 -9.83 5.09 -1.05
C GLN A 81 -9.01 4.36 0.03
N PRO A 82 -8.49 5.07 1.06
CA PRO A 82 -7.74 4.43 2.12
C PRO A 82 -8.57 3.42 2.91
N GLU A 83 -8.00 2.24 3.15
CA GLU A 83 -8.63 1.10 3.79
C GLU A 83 -7.73 0.40 4.83
N ASN A 84 -8.25 -0.66 5.47
CA ASN A 84 -7.53 -1.51 6.43
C ASN A 84 -6.80 -0.72 7.54
N ILE A 85 -7.49 0.28 8.09
CA ILE A 85 -6.92 1.13 9.14
C ILE A 85 -6.72 0.31 10.41
N THR A 86 -5.46 0.16 10.83
CA THR A 86 -5.07 -0.61 12.01
C THR A 86 -4.18 0.20 12.94
N PHE A 87 -4.11 -0.25 14.19
CA PHE A 87 -3.53 0.51 15.30
C PHE A 87 -2.54 -0.35 16.07
N ASP A 88 -1.30 0.14 16.20
CA ASP A 88 -0.24 -0.52 16.96
C ASP A 88 0.29 0.36 18.08
N TRP A 89 0.62 -0.28 19.21
CA TRP A 89 1.15 0.38 20.40
C TRP A 89 2.64 0.07 20.54
N TYR A 90 3.46 1.12 20.49
CA TYR A 90 4.85 1.01 20.92
C TYR A 90 4.93 1.34 22.41
N ASN A 91 5.32 0.34 23.21
CA ASN A 91 5.42 0.47 24.68
C ASN A 91 6.40 1.58 25.13
N GLU A 92 7.23 2.11 24.22
CA GLU A 92 8.19 3.18 24.51
C GLU A 92 7.58 4.58 24.46
N HIS A 93 6.39 4.73 23.87
CA HIS A 93 5.72 6.01 23.67
C HIS A 93 4.26 5.97 24.19
N PRO A 94 4.05 6.11 25.51
CA PRO A 94 2.73 5.96 26.14
C PRO A 94 1.70 7.01 25.70
N ASN A 95 2.15 8.12 25.13
CA ASN A 95 1.30 9.21 24.63
C ASN A 95 1.28 9.22 23.10
N SER A 96 1.34 8.04 22.48
CA SER A 96 1.34 7.91 21.03
C SER A 96 0.54 6.71 20.57
N GLN A 97 0.19 6.75 19.29
CA GLN A 97 -0.49 5.70 18.58
C GLN A 97 0.14 5.57 17.20
N THR A 98 0.58 4.37 16.83
CA THR A 98 0.93 4.09 15.43
C THR A 98 -0.33 3.69 14.70
N ILE A 99 -0.52 4.26 13.50
CA ILE A 99 -1.64 3.99 12.62
C ILE A 99 -1.08 3.51 11.29
N HIS A 100 -1.62 2.40 10.82
CA HIS A 100 -1.36 1.86 9.50
C HIS A 100 -2.63 1.95 8.66
N PHE A 101 -2.50 2.26 7.39
CA PHE A 101 -3.59 2.21 6.42
C PHE A 101 -3.04 1.87 5.04
N GLU A 102 -3.89 1.33 4.18
CA GLU A 102 -3.52 0.79 2.89
C GLU A 102 -4.26 1.52 1.78
N ALA A 103 -3.63 1.66 0.61
CA ALA A 103 -4.25 2.17 -0.60
C ALA A 103 -3.57 1.60 -1.85
N HIS A 104 -4.11 1.92 -3.01
CA HIS A 104 -3.60 1.53 -4.32
C HIS A 104 -2.11 1.93 -4.48
N PRO A 105 -1.24 1.09 -5.08
CA PRO A 105 0.21 1.35 -5.16
C PRO A 105 0.61 2.67 -5.85
N ARG A 106 -0.27 3.19 -6.70
CA ARG A 106 -0.10 4.47 -7.44
C ARG A 106 -0.20 5.72 -6.59
N THR A 107 -0.81 5.64 -5.41
CA THR A 107 -0.94 6.80 -4.53
C THR A 107 0.41 7.11 -3.91
N GLU A 108 0.67 8.35 -3.53
CA GLU A 108 2.01 8.78 -3.11
C GLU A 108 2.04 9.35 -1.71
N THR A 109 1.09 10.23 -1.40
CA THR A 109 1.09 10.99 -0.16
C THR A 109 -0.08 10.60 0.72
N GLY A 110 0.12 10.73 2.03
CA GLY A 110 -0.95 10.46 2.97
C GLY A 110 -0.63 11.00 4.35
N PHE A 111 -1.68 11.23 5.12
CA PHE A 111 -1.59 11.74 6.49
C PHE A 111 -2.83 11.34 7.28
N ILE A 112 -2.73 11.45 8.60
CA ILE A 112 -3.86 11.29 9.51
C ILE A 112 -4.17 12.61 10.19
N GLU A 113 -5.45 12.91 10.34
CA GLU A 113 -5.96 13.95 11.21
C GLU A 113 -6.58 13.33 12.45
N VAL A 114 -6.30 13.93 13.60
CA VAL A 114 -6.78 13.48 14.90
C VAL A 114 -7.30 14.68 15.70
N VAL A 115 -8.46 14.52 16.33
CA VAL A 115 -9.09 15.53 17.19
C VAL A 115 -9.78 14.85 18.39
N GLU A 116 -9.81 15.48 19.56
CA GLU A 116 -10.52 14.92 20.71
C GLU A 116 -12.02 14.78 20.40
N LYS A 117 -12.60 13.59 20.61
CA LYS A 117 -14.00 13.26 20.21
C LYS A 117 -15.05 14.11 20.91
N ARG A 118 -14.72 14.74 22.05
CA ARG A 118 -15.62 15.71 22.70
C ARG A 118 -15.94 16.91 21.80
N ASP A 119 -15.23 17.05 20.69
CA ASP A 119 -15.33 18.15 19.76
C ASP A 119 -15.31 17.70 18.29
N PRO A 120 -16.34 16.97 17.81
CA PRO A 120 -16.34 16.38 16.48
C PRO A 120 -16.51 17.42 15.36
N GLU A 121 -17.01 18.62 15.64
CA GLU A 121 -17.10 19.71 14.63
C GLU A 121 -15.72 20.30 14.25
N LYS A 122 -14.64 19.85 14.88
CA LYS A 122 -13.34 20.51 14.84
C LYS A 122 -12.33 20.00 13.85
N PHE A 123 -12.61 19.02 12.98
CA PHE A 123 -11.66 18.64 11.92
C PHE A 123 -11.20 19.83 11.06
N TYR A 124 -11.98 20.92 11.02
CA TYR A 124 -11.66 22.18 10.33
C TYR A 124 -11.17 23.31 11.26
N SER A 125 -10.73 22.99 12.47
CA SER A 125 -10.28 23.97 13.48
C SER A 125 -8.77 23.87 13.74
N ALA A 126 -8.21 24.88 14.41
CA ALA A 126 -6.82 24.87 14.88
C ALA A 126 -6.49 23.75 15.90
N ALA A 127 -7.49 23.00 16.38
CA ALA A 127 -7.30 21.89 17.31
C ALA A 127 -7.03 20.55 16.60
N THR A 128 -7.26 20.46 15.28
CA THR A 128 -6.91 19.27 14.51
C THR A 128 -5.40 19.11 14.47
N LYS A 129 -4.92 17.97 14.95
CA LYS A 129 -3.52 17.59 14.76
C LYS A 129 -3.40 16.76 13.51
N ARG A 130 -2.46 17.14 12.63
CA ARG A 130 -2.11 16.39 11.43
C ARG A 130 -0.76 15.72 11.62
N TYR A 131 -0.67 14.45 11.23
CA TYR A 131 0.57 13.68 11.23
C TYR A 131 0.75 13.06 9.85
N ASP A 132 1.84 13.41 9.17
CA ASP A 132 2.15 12.82 7.87
C ASP A 132 2.48 11.33 8.02
N ALA A 133 2.20 10.56 6.97
CA ALA A 133 2.50 9.14 6.93
C ALA A 133 3.75 8.89 6.05
N SER A 134 4.61 7.99 6.50
CA SER A 134 5.61 7.38 5.63
C SER A 134 4.95 6.29 4.80
N THR A 135 5.47 6.04 3.60
CA THR A 135 4.90 5.06 2.67
C THR A 135 5.93 4.03 2.24
N LYS A 136 5.47 2.81 2.01
CA LYS A 136 6.23 1.78 1.30
C LYS A 136 5.31 0.93 0.44
N LEU A 137 5.83 0.45 -0.68
CA LEU A 137 5.18 -0.62 -1.44
C LEU A 137 5.40 -1.94 -0.69
N VAL A 138 4.34 -2.74 -0.59
CA VAL A 138 4.37 -4.09 -0.03
C VAL A 138 3.62 -5.00 -0.99
N TYR A 139 4.16 -6.19 -1.22
CA TYR A 139 3.53 -7.17 -2.09
C TYR A 139 3.49 -8.54 -1.42
N ASP A 140 2.47 -9.31 -1.76
CA ASP A 140 2.30 -10.71 -1.38
C ASP A 140 1.73 -11.51 -2.57
N GLU A 141 1.30 -12.76 -2.32
CA GLU A 141 0.72 -13.63 -3.34
C GLU A 141 -0.57 -13.10 -3.98
N HIS A 142 -1.19 -12.06 -3.40
CA HIS A 142 -2.41 -11.44 -3.91
C HIS A 142 -2.15 -10.18 -4.74
N GLY A 143 -0.95 -9.58 -4.63
CA GLY A 143 -0.56 -8.39 -5.37
C GLY A 143 0.23 -7.38 -4.55
N GLU A 144 0.47 -6.21 -5.13
CA GLU A 144 1.14 -5.06 -4.51
C GLU A 144 0.13 -3.99 -4.07
N LYS A 145 0.36 -3.43 -2.89
CA LYS A 145 -0.34 -2.27 -2.33
C LYS A 145 0.63 -1.30 -1.70
N ARG A 146 0.17 -0.08 -1.44
CA ARG A 146 0.92 0.89 -0.64
C ARG A 146 0.48 0.83 0.82
N LEU A 147 1.46 0.62 1.70
CA LEU A 147 1.26 0.73 3.15
C LEU A 147 1.71 2.10 3.63
N TYR A 148 0.82 2.79 4.33
CA TYR A 148 1.07 4.04 5.02
C TYR A 148 1.28 3.76 6.52
N THR A 149 2.21 4.48 7.13
CA THR A 149 2.47 4.42 8.58
C THR A 149 2.62 5.82 9.13
N SER A 150 1.79 6.17 10.12
CA SER A 150 1.90 7.44 10.84
C SER A 150 1.98 7.22 12.34
N LEU A 151 2.64 8.15 13.04
CA LEU A 151 2.77 8.15 14.49
C LEU A 151 2.08 9.41 15.03
N ALA A 152 0.87 9.24 15.56
CA ALA A 152 0.19 10.30 16.31
C ALA A 152 0.84 10.40 17.70
N THR A 153 1.34 11.58 18.05
CA THR A 153 2.03 11.85 19.32
C THR A 153 1.30 12.88 20.16
N GLU A 154 1.71 13.04 21.43
CA GLU A 154 1.10 13.99 22.38
C GLU A 154 -0.39 13.74 22.60
N LEU A 155 -0.76 12.46 22.64
CA LEU A 155 -2.11 12.04 22.98
C LEU A 155 -2.26 11.99 24.50
N GLU A 156 -3.41 12.45 24.98
CA GLU A 156 -3.76 12.35 26.39
C GLU A 156 -4.19 10.92 26.74
N PRO A 157 -3.56 10.27 27.73
CA PRO A 157 -3.90 8.91 28.12
C PRO A 157 -5.38 8.74 28.50
N GLY A 158 -6.04 7.72 27.94
CA GLY A 158 -7.45 7.42 28.19
C GLY A 158 -8.45 8.34 27.46
N THR A 159 -7.97 9.32 26.69
CA THR A 159 -8.83 10.22 25.92
C THR A 159 -9.31 9.55 24.63
N THR A 160 -10.59 9.75 24.30
CA THR A 160 -11.16 9.28 23.02
C THR A 160 -10.92 10.32 21.93
N TYR A 161 -10.32 9.90 20.83
CA TYR A 161 -10.04 10.72 19.68
C TYR A 161 -10.92 10.29 18.50
N ALA A 162 -11.41 11.26 17.73
CA ALA A 162 -11.87 11.06 16.37
C ALA A 162 -10.68 11.19 15.42
N TYR A 163 -10.67 10.37 14.37
CA TYR A 163 -9.64 10.40 13.35
C TYR A 163 -10.23 10.16 11.95
N ARG A 164 -9.49 10.61 10.95
CA ARG A 164 -9.68 10.29 9.53
C ARG A 164 -8.32 10.29 8.85
N VAL A 165 -8.17 9.47 7.81
CA VAL A 165 -6.94 9.43 7.01
C VAL A 165 -7.20 10.00 5.63
N ASN A 166 -6.16 10.58 5.05
CA ASN A 166 -6.17 11.11 3.70
C ASN A 166 -5.08 10.42 2.87
N VAL A 167 -5.42 10.06 1.65
CA VAL A 167 -4.48 9.61 0.61
C VAL A 167 -4.74 10.45 -0.63
N ASP A 168 -3.74 11.25 -1.05
CA ASP A 168 -3.81 12.10 -2.24
C ASP A 168 -5.11 12.91 -2.40
N GLY A 169 -5.68 13.41 -1.30
CA GLY A 169 -6.91 14.19 -1.29
C GLY A 169 -8.21 13.37 -1.10
N ILE A 170 -8.14 12.04 -1.12
CA ILE A 170 -9.25 11.12 -0.86
C ILE A 170 -9.27 10.78 0.64
N TRP A 171 -10.43 10.94 1.27
CA TRP A 171 -10.59 10.81 2.73
C TRP A 171 -11.29 9.51 3.10
N SER A 172 -10.84 8.86 4.18
CA SER A 172 -11.62 7.84 4.86
C SER A 172 -12.87 8.41 5.52
N GLU A 173 -13.81 7.53 5.82
CA GLU A 173 -14.83 7.81 6.84
C GLU A 173 -14.17 8.15 8.18
N GLU A 174 -14.85 8.98 8.96
CA GLU A 174 -14.43 9.31 10.31
C GLU A 174 -14.66 8.13 11.26
N SER A 175 -13.69 7.87 12.12
CA SER A 175 -13.80 6.81 13.14
C SER A 175 -13.11 7.26 14.42
N THR A 176 -13.07 6.40 15.44
CA THR A 176 -12.60 6.80 16.77
C THR A 176 -11.74 5.73 17.43
N PHE A 177 -10.72 6.15 18.18
CA PHE A 177 -9.90 5.28 19.02
C PHE A 177 -9.71 5.89 20.42
N VAL A 178 -9.28 5.07 21.39
CA VAL A 178 -8.98 5.51 22.75
C VAL A 178 -7.47 5.45 22.96
N ALA A 179 -6.86 6.57 23.31
CA ALA A 179 -5.44 6.63 23.66
C ALA A 179 -5.15 5.76 24.90
N THR A 180 -4.03 5.05 24.91
CA THR A 180 -3.71 4.10 25.99
C THR A 180 -3.66 4.81 27.33
N ASN A 181 -4.17 4.17 28.38
CA ASN A 181 -4.07 4.69 29.74
C ASN A 181 -2.79 4.23 30.45
N ARG A 182 -1.90 3.51 29.76
CA ARG A 182 -0.70 2.92 30.37
C ARG A 182 0.23 4.03 30.84
N SER A 183 0.22 4.29 32.14
CA SER A 183 1.26 5.11 32.77
C SER A 183 2.62 4.43 32.58
N ARG A 184 3.70 5.22 32.57
CA ARG A 184 5.09 4.74 32.55
C ARG A 184 5.40 3.68 33.64
N ASP A 185 4.55 3.57 34.66
CA ASP A 185 4.75 2.75 35.86
C ASP A 185 4.29 1.28 35.70
N THR A 186 3.66 0.88 34.60
CA THR A 186 3.18 -0.52 34.41
C THR A 186 4.26 -1.50 33.90
N LYS A 187 5.54 -1.10 33.90
CA LYS A 187 6.65 -1.90 33.33
C LYS A 187 6.98 -3.19 34.08
N GLU A 188 6.71 -3.30 35.38
CA GLU A 188 7.15 -4.45 36.18
C GLU A 188 6.09 -5.57 36.33
N GLU A 189 4.80 -5.28 36.19
CA GLU A 189 3.76 -6.27 36.50
C GLU A 189 3.44 -7.23 35.33
N GLN A 190 3.66 -6.79 34.08
CA GLN A 190 3.30 -7.56 32.86
C GLN A 190 4.36 -8.58 32.42
N LEU A 191 5.62 -8.47 32.88
CA LEU A 191 6.67 -9.47 32.58
C LEU A 191 6.47 -10.79 33.32
N SER A 192 5.57 -10.86 34.33
CA SER A 192 5.33 -12.09 35.11
C SER A 192 4.13 -12.93 34.63
N THR A 193 3.22 -12.37 33.81
CA THR A 193 1.95 -13.03 33.43
C THR A 193 1.78 -13.29 31.93
N ALA A 194 2.69 -12.81 31.08
CA ALA A 194 2.67 -13.13 29.65
C ALA A 194 3.08 -14.59 29.41
N LYS A 195 2.07 -15.47 29.33
CA LYS A 195 2.17 -16.78 28.67
C LYS A 195 2.79 -16.53 27.30
N LYS A 196 3.96 -17.13 27.03
CA LYS A 196 4.66 -17.02 25.74
C LYS A 196 3.66 -17.08 24.59
N PRO A 197 3.47 -16.03 23.78
CA PRO A 197 2.76 -16.19 22.53
C PRO A 197 3.53 -17.21 21.69
N ASN A 198 2.79 -18.17 21.13
CA ASN A 198 3.30 -19.12 20.17
C ASN A 198 4.14 -18.37 19.13
N SER A 199 5.32 -18.92 18.86
CA SER A 199 6.26 -18.49 17.83
C SER A 199 5.52 -18.06 16.55
N PHE A 200 5.43 -16.75 16.32
CA PHE A 200 5.27 -16.25 14.97
C PHE A 200 6.55 -16.62 14.21
N LEU A 201 6.39 -17.40 13.14
CA LEU A 201 7.47 -17.79 12.27
C LEU A 201 8.14 -16.51 11.72
N PRO A 202 9.49 -16.46 11.63
CA PRO A 202 10.17 -15.34 11.03
C PRO A 202 9.81 -15.29 9.54
N TYR A 203 9.23 -14.17 9.10
CA TYR A 203 9.21 -13.81 7.68
C TYR A 203 10.67 -13.68 7.23
N HIS A 204 11.14 -14.65 6.45
CA HIS A 204 12.43 -14.58 5.79
C HIS A 204 12.30 -13.66 4.59
N PHE A 205 12.79 -12.43 4.72
CA PHE A 205 13.09 -11.58 3.58
C PHE A 205 14.28 -12.19 2.83
N LYS A 206 14.11 -12.47 1.53
CA LYS A 206 15.26 -12.52 0.62
C LYS A 206 15.51 -11.08 0.19
N GLU A 207 16.66 -10.55 0.61
CA GLU A 207 17.22 -9.36 -0.03
C GLU A 207 17.62 -9.76 -1.45
N SER A 208 17.12 -9.00 -2.44
CA SER A 208 17.61 -9.00 -3.82
C SER A 208 18.82 -8.09 -3.96
#